data_AF-A0A2E9RQX8-F1
#
_entry.id   AF-A0A2E9RQX8-F1
#
_cell.length_a   1.000
_cell.length_b   1.000
_cell.length_c   1.000
_cell.angle_alpha   90.00
_cell.angle_beta   90.00
_cell.angle_gamma   90.00
#
_symmetry.space_group_name_H-M   'P 1'
#
loop_
_entity.id
_entity.type
_entity.pdbx_description
1 polymer ?
#
loop_
_entity_poly.entity_id
_entity_poly.type
_entity_poly.pdbx_seq_one_letter_code
_entity_poly.pdbx_strand_id
1 'polypeptide(L)'
;MHATATLIITLTITSLMSAFAAAPLVYEGEKGLGKGKHLVFIASDHEYRSEETLPALARILAKHHGFKCSVVFGVNAKGEIQPGANNVPGIEELTDADLMVIFTRFQNWPADQMKHFVDYLDRAGPIVGLRTATHGFNKIPKDSPYAKYNNGFGGADYKDGFGRQVLGEKWAGHYGGNHSSSTRLDIVPEQNKHPILRGVKNMWAQCGGYNTNPLKPYTTLAMAQPLKGMSPDSPDDETRKPVPGAWTRHYIGKDGKTKGRVFTSTYGASNDIESDGYRRLLINGCIWAAGLENAIKPDLKVGFVGPFNGTWARGKGRRKSGIKPSDMAGWDTPIVPLQE
;
A
#
# COMPACT_ATOMS: atom_id res chain seq x y z
N MET A 1 -23.77 -59.41 -47.82
CA MET A 1 -24.42 -58.46 -46.90
C MET A 1 -23.33 -57.89 -46.01
N HIS A 2 -22.95 -56.62 -46.18
CA HIS A 2 -21.92 -55.97 -45.38
C HIS A 2 -22.59 -54.86 -44.57
N ALA A 3 -22.52 -54.97 -43.24
CA ALA A 3 -23.03 -53.98 -42.31
C ALA A 3 -21.93 -52.91 -42.10
N THR A 4 -22.26 -51.66 -42.39
CA THR A 4 -21.42 -50.50 -42.11
C THR A 4 -21.89 -49.90 -40.79
N ALA A 5 -21.01 -49.89 -39.78
CA ALA A 5 -21.25 -49.23 -38.50
C ALA A 5 -20.76 -47.78 -38.58
N THR A 6 -21.67 -46.83 -38.43
CA THR A 6 -21.35 -45.39 -38.39
C THR A 6 -21.04 -44.99 -36.96
N LEU A 7 -19.80 -44.60 -36.69
CA LEU A 7 -19.33 -44.08 -35.41
C LEU A 7 -19.66 -42.58 -35.34
N ILE A 8 -20.55 -42.18 -34.42
CA ILE A 8 -20.83 -40.77 -34.12
C ILE A 8 -19.84 -40.33 -33.03
N ILE A 9 -18.89 -39.46 -33.38
CA ILE A 9 -17.97 -38.82 -32.44
C ILE A 9 -18.63 -37.52 -31.97
N THR A 10 -19.12 -37.51 -30.73
CA THR A 10 -19.64 -36.32 -30.07
C THR A 10 -18.47 -35.49 -29.53
N LEU A 11 -18.17 -34.37 -30.19
CA LEU A 11 -17.13 -33.44 -29.78
C LEU A 11 -17.67 -32.55 -28.64
N THR A 12 -17.34 -32.87 -27.39
CA THR A 12 -17.63 -32.01 -26.24
C THR A 12 -16.66 -30.83 -26.24
N ILE A 13 -17.14 -29.68 -26.69
CA ILE A 13 -16.43 -28.39 -26.56
C ILE A 13 -16.55 -27.95 -25.10
N THR A 14 -15.52 -28.24 -24.30
CA THR A 14 -15.33 -27.61 -23.00
C THR A 14 -14.93 -26.15 -23.22
N SER A 15 -15.90 -25.25 -23.06
CA SER A 15 -15.66 -23.81 -22.96
C SER A 15 -14.82 -23.55 -21.69
N LEU A 16 -13.49 -23.43 -21.86
CA LEU A 16 -12.64 -22.78 -20.88
C LEU A 16 -13.07 -21.31 -20.84
N MET A 17 -13.96 -20.97 -19.90
CA MET A 17 -14.13 -19.57 -19.49
C MET A 17 -12.80 -19.14 -18.86
N SER A 18 -11.91 -18.58 -19.67
CA SER A 18 -10.83 -17.74 -19.16
C SER A 18 -11.50 -16.60 -18.41
N ALA A 19 -11.56 -16.71 -17.09
CA ALA A 19 -11.83 -15.58 -16.24
C ALA A 19 -10.83 -14.50 -16.67
N PHE A 20 -11.32 -13.35 -17.13
CA PHE A 20 -10.49 -12.18 -17.40
C PHE A 20 -9.87 -11.75 -16.06
N ALA A 21 -8.77 -12.39 -15.66
CA ALA A 21 -7.95 -11.94 -14.57
C ALA A 21 -7.37 -10.61 -15.01
N ALA A 22 -7.76 -9.52 -14.34
CA ALA A 22 -7.16 -8.22 -14.60
C ALA A 22 -5.66 -8.33 -14.29
N ALA A 23 -4.82 -8.16 -15.30
CA ALA A 23 -3.38 -8.19 -15.15
C ALA A 23 -2.91 -7.04 -14.22
N PRO A 24 -1.80 -7.21 -13.49
CA PRO A 24 -1.19 -6.12 -12.75
C PRO A 24 -0.87 -4.94 -13.68
N LEU A 25 -0.93 -3.73 -13.15
CA LEU A 25 -0.41 -2.53 -13.82
C LEU A 25 1.11 -2.47 -13.59
N VAL A 26 1.88 -2.73 -14.64
CA VAL A 26 3.35 -2.80 -14.56
C VAL A 26 3.99 -1.55 -15.14
N TYR A 27 4.87 -0.94 -14.36
CA TYR A 27 5.77 0.12 -14.78
C TYR A 27 7.21 -0.38 -14.71
N GLU A 28 7.86 -0.49 -15.86
CA GLU A 28 9.26 -0.94 -15.95
C GLU A 28 10.20 0.27 -16.00
N GLY A 29 11.07 0.40 -15.01
CA GLY A 29 12.12 1.41 -14.98
C GLY A 29 13.36 0.97 -15.76
N GLU A 30 13.87 1.80 -16.67
CA GLU A 30 14.98 1.41 -17.55
C GLU A 30 16.37 1.54 -16.88
N LYS A 31 16.51 2.52 -15.97
CA LYS A 31 17.77 2.91 -15.33
C LYS A 31 17.54 3.58 -13.98
N GLY A 32 18.49 3.41 -13.07
CA GLY A 32 18.49 4.05 -11.75
C GLY A 32 18.91 3.07 -10.65
N LEU A 33 18.85 3.54 -9.40
CA LEU A 33 19.27 2.77 -8.21
C LEU A 33 18.48 1.48 -7.98
N GLY A 34 17.27 1.40 -8.51
CA GLY A 34 16.33 0.29 -8.37
C GLY A 34 16.36 -0.70 -9.54
N LYS A 35 17.27 -0.54 -10.50
CA LYS A 35 17.35 -1.45 -11.66
C LYS A 35 17.56 -2.90 -11.19
N GLY A 36 16.72 -3.81 -11.69
CA GLY A 36 16.73 -5.21 -11.28
C GLY A 36 16.06 -5.49 -9.94
N LYS A 37 15.36 -4.50 -9.35
CA LYS A 37 14.53 -4.66 -8.16
C LYS A 37 13.05 -4.56 -8.51
N HIS A 38 12.26 -5.45 -7.93
CA HIS A 38 10.82 -5.55 -8.18
C HIS A 38 10.00 -5.18 -6.93
N LEU A 39 9.20 -4.13 -7.05
CA LEU A 39 8.29 -3.64 -6.01
C LEU A 39 6.86 -4.02 -6.39
N VAL A 40 6.13 -4.61 -5.46
CA VAL A 40 4.70 -4.93 -5.63
C VAL A 40 3.87 -4.05 -4.72
N PHE A 41 2.91 -3.35 -5.31
CA PHE A 41 2.01 -2.41 -4.64
C PHE A 41 0.60 -3.01 -4.58
N ILE A 42 0.03 -3.11 -3.39
CA ILE A 42 -1.31 -3.68 -3.18
C ILE A 42 -2.28 -2.57 -2.77
N ALA A 43 -3.14 -2.16 -3.71
CA ALA A 43 -4.14 -1.10 -3.53
C ALA A 43 -5.54 -1.70 -3.37
N SER A 44 -6.04 -1.78 -2.13
CA SER A 44 -7.43 -2.19 -1.87
C SER A 44 -7.94 -1.60 -0.54
N ASP A 45 -7.83 -0.28 -0.43
CA ASP A 45 -8.55 0.52 0.55
C ASP A 45 -9.72 1.25 -0.15
N HIS A 46 -10.80 1.51 0.59
CA HIS A 46 -11.99 2.20 0.08
C HIS A 46 -12.25 3.58 0.71
N GLU A 47 -11.41 4.02 1.64
CA GLU A 47 -11.62 5.26 2.40
C GLU A 47 -10.67 6.39 1.95
N TYR A 48 -9.43 6.07 1.60
CA TYR A 48 -8.31 6.99 1.42
C TYR A 48 -7.67 6.99 0.03
N ARG A 49 -8.27 6.28 -0.94
CA ARG A 49 -7.86 6.28 -2.36
C ARG A 49 -6.49 5.63 -2.61
N SER A 50 -6.28 4.42 -2.06
CA SER A 50 -5.07 3.63 -2.35
C SER A 50 -4.80 3.43 -3.85
N GLU A 51 -5.86 3.34 -4.65
CA GLU A 51 -5.83 3.20 -6.10
C GLU A 51 -5.30 4.45 -6.85
N GLU A 52 -5.13 5.57 -6.15
CA GLU A 52 -4.46 6.77 -6.67
C GLU A 52 -3.04 6.87 -6.11
N THR A 53 -2.89 6.72 -4.79
CA THR A 53 -1.59 6.87 -4.11
C THR A 53 -0.55 5.90 -4.62
N LEU A 54 -0.86 4.60 -4.62
CA LEU A 54 0.13 3.57 -4.92
C LEU A 54 0.62 3.59 -6.37
N PRO A 55 -0.25 3.70 -7.41
CA PRO A 55 0.26 3.81 -8.77
C PRO A 55 1.04 5.11 -9.02
N ALA A 56 0.71 6.22 -8.34
CA ALA A 56 1.53 7.43 -8.41
C ALA A 56 2.94 7.22 -7.85
N LEU A 57 3.06 6.60 -6.66
CA LEU A 57 4.36 6.25 -6.08
C LEU A 57 5.13 5.24 -6.95
N ALA A 58 4.44 4.23 -7.48
CA ALA A 58 5.02 3.23 -8.37
C ALA A 58 5.62 3.88 -9.64
N ARG A 59 4.93 4.84 -10.27
CA ARG A 59 5.49 5.55 -11.43
C ARG A 59 6.72 6.37 -11.08
N ILE A 60 6.72 7.05 -9.93
CA ILE A 60 7.89 7.83 -9.48
C ILE A 60 9.08 6.88 -9.28
N LEU A 61 8.88 5.77 -8.58
CA LEU A 61 9.91 4.77 -8.32
C LEU A 61 10.41 4.12 -9.62
N ALA A 62 9.53 3.73 -10.53
CA ALA A 62 9.92 3.15 -11.80
C ALA A 62 10.65 4.17 -12.71
N LYS A 63 10.03 5.31 -12.99
CA LYS A 63 10.55 6.28 -13.97
C LYS A 63 11.81 6.99 -13.51
N HIS A 64 11.88 7.38 -12.25
CA HIS A 64 12.99 8.18 -11.74
C HIS A 64 14.10 7.32 -11.11
N HIS A 65 13.77 6.15 -10.60
CA HIS A 65 14.69 5.33 -9.82
C HIS A 65 14.94 3.94 -10.41
N GLY A 66 14.25 3.54 -11.48
CA GLY A 66 14.58 2.35 -12.27
C GLY A 66 14.03 1.04 -11.74
N PHE A 67 13.11 1.06 -10.76
CA PHE A 67 12.46 -0.15 -10.26
C PHE A 67 11.50 -0.74 -11.30
N LYS A 68 11.35 -2.07 -11.32
CA LYS A 68 10.11 -2.70 -11.80
C LYS A 68 9.04 -2.49 -10.73
N CYS A 69 7.90 -1.94 -11.08
CA CYS A 69 6.79 -1.75 -10.15
C CYS A 69 5.51 -2.41 -10.70
N SER A 70 5.00 -3.44 -10.02
CA SER A 70 3.69 -4.05 -10.32
C SER A 70 2.66 -3.53 -9.31
N VAL A 71 1.56 -2.94 -9.78
CA VAL A 71 0.45 -2.49 -8.94
C VAL A 71 -0.73 -3.43 -9.15
N VAL A 72 -1.20 -4.05 -8.07
CA VAL A 72 -2.39 -4.90 -8.04
C VAL A 72 -3.50 -4.20 -7.28
N PHE A 73 -4.74 -4.41 -7.71
CA PHE A 73 -5.90 -3.67 -7.24
C PHE A 73 -7.00 -4.61 -6.76
N GLY A 74 -7.79 -4.17 -5.79
CA GLY A 74 -9.13 -4.70 -5.61
C GLY A 74 -9.97 -4.44 -6.86
N VAL A 75 -10.51 -5.50 -7.48
CA VAL A 75 -11.34 -5.38 -8.69
C VAL A 75 -12.68 -6.10 -8.55
N ASN A 76 -13.68 -5.61 -9.29
CA ASN A 76 -14.96 -6.29 -9.45
C ASN A 76 -14.88 -7.42 -10.50
N ALA A 77 -16.00 -8.12 -10.73
CA ALA A 77 -16.08 -9.21 -11.70
C ALA A 77 -15.82 -8.81 -13.17
N LYS A 78 -15.81 -7.50 -13.49
CA LYS A 78 -15.51 -6.96 -14.82
C LYS A 78 -14.03 -6.58 -14.99
N GLY A 79 -13.21 -6.78 -13.94
CA GLY A 79 -11.81 -6.34 -13.91
C GLY A 79 -11.64 -4.83 -13.74
N GLU A 80 -12.70 -4.13 -13.35
CA GLU A 80 -12.65 -2.69 -13.04
C GLU A 80 -12.22 -2.51 -11.59
N ILE A 81 -11.42 -1.47 -11.33
CA ILE A 81 -10.94 -1.13 -9.99
C ILE A 81 -12.14 -0.83 -9.08
N GLN A 82 -12.28 -1.62 -8.04
CA GLN A 82 -13.28 -1.46 -7.00
C GLN A 82 -12.54 -1.33 -5.65
N PRO A 83 -12.42 -0.10 -5.12
CA PRO A 83 -11.74 0.14 -3.85
C PRO A 83 -12.30 -0.75 -2.73
N GLY A 84 -11.41 -1.45 -2.01
CA GLY A 84 -11.77 -2.36 -0.93
C GLY A 84 -12.34 -3.71 -1.35
N ALA A 85 -12.41 -4.03 -2.65
CA ALA A 85 -12.84 -5.35 -3.10
C ALA A 85 -11.89 -6.45 -2.64
N ASN A 86 -12.46 -7.60 -2.29
CA ASN A 86 -11.72 -8.75 -1.78
C ASN A 86 -11.08 -9.62 -2.88
N ASN A 87 -11.00 -9.15 -4.12
CA ASN A 87 -10.38 -9.88 -5.22
C ASN A 87 -9.25 -9.04 -5.80
N VAL A 88 -8.02 -9.52 -5.65
CA VAL A 88 -6.78 -8.84 -6.04
C VAL A 88 -5.96 -9.74 -6.98
N PRO A 89 -6.35 -9.85 -8.27
CA PRO A 89 -5.60 -10.63 -9.25
C PRO A 89 -4.19 -10.07 -9.46
N GLY A 90 -3.22 -10.95 -9.74
CA GLY A 90 -1.80 -10.60 -9.90
C GLY A 90 -1.01 -10.55 -8.60
N ILE A 91 -1.63 -10.84 -7.45
CA ILE A 91 -0.94 -10.86 -6.14
C ILE A 91 0.19 -11.90 -6.07
N GLU A 92 0.20 -12.89 -6.96
CA GLU A 92 1.26 -13.87 -7.14
C GLU A 92 2.62 -13.26 -7.52
N GLU A 93 2.65 -12.01 -8.02
CA GLU A 93 3.88 -11.22 -8.24
C GLU A 93 4.69 -11.05 -6.93
N LEU A 94 4.07 -11.22 -5.75
CA LEU A 94 4.77 -11.21 -4.46
C LEU A 94 5.84 -12.30 -4.34
N THR A 95 5.75 -13.38 -5.12
CA THR A 95 6.73 -14.48 -5.11
C THR A 95 8.15 -13.95 -5.33
N ASP A 96 8.32 -13.06 -6.32
CA ASP A 96 9.62 -12.55 -6.75
C ASP A 96 9.90 -11.11 -6.27
N ALA A 97 8.99 -10.52 -5.51
CA ALA A 97 9.10 -9.12 -5.08
C ALA A 97 10.23 -8.89 -4.06
N ASP A 98 11.04 -7.85 -4.28
CA ASP A 98 12.02 -7.35 -3.31
C ASP A 98 11.38 -6.50 -2.21
N LEU A 99 10.20 -5.93 -2.45
CA LEU A 99 9.46 -5.10 -1.50
C LEU A 99 7.95 -5.15 -1.79
N MET A 100 7.15 -5.36 -0.74
CA MET A 100 5.70 -5.15 -0.75
C MET A 100 5.36 -3.75 -0.21
N VAL A 101 4.60 -2.96 -0.97
CA VAL A 101 3.97 -1.72 -0.52
C VAL A 101 2.48 -1.98 -0.39
N ILE A 102 1.94 -1.94 0.83
CA ILE A 102 0.56 -2.33 1.10
C ILE A 102 -0.27 -1.15 1.61
N PHE A 103 -1.42 -0.96 0.97
CA PHE A 103 -2.43 0.00 1.38
C PHE A 103 -3.81 -0.62 1.19
N THR A 104 -4.22 -1.39 2.19
CA THR A 104 -5.46 -2.18 2.20
C THR A 104 -6.32 -1.82 3.40
N ARG A 105 -7.61 -2.12 3.34
CA ARG A 105 -8.53 -1.92 4.47
C ARG A 105 -9.51 -3.07 4.58
N PHE A 106 -9.54 -3.73 5.74
CA PHE A 106 -10.55 -4.74 6.09
C PHE A 106 -10.80 -5.82 5.03
N GLN A 107 -9.73 -6.31 4.42
CA GLN A 107 -9.76 -7.32 3.39
C GLN A 107 -10.01 -8.72 3.95
N ASN A 108 -10.61 -9.56 3.13
CA ASN A 108 -10.78 -11.01 3.29
C ASN A 108 -10.65 -11.65 1.90
N TRP A 109 -9.41 -11.79 1.43
CA TRP A 109 -9.14 -12.34 0.10
C TRP A 109 -9.43 -13.84 0.03
N PRO A 110 -9.78 -14.36 -1.17
CA PRO A 110 -9.77 -15.79 -1.47
C PRO A 110 -8.47 -16.48 -1.02
N ALA A 111 -8.58 -17.74 -0.62
CA ALA A 111 -7.47 -18.47 0.00
C ALA A 111 -6.25 -18.61 -0.92
N ASP A 112 -6.45 -18.77 -2.22
CA ASP A 112 -5.42 -18.82 -3.25
C ASP A 112 -4.63 -17.50 -3.35
N GLN A 113 -5.30 -16.36 -3.25
CA GLN A 113 -4.65 -15.04 -3.20
C GLN A 113 -3.96 -14.79 -1.85
N MET A 114 -4.64 -15.17 -0.76
CA MET A 114 -4.14 -14.97 0.59
C MET A 114 -2.85 -15.77 0.84
N LYS A 115 -2.67 -16.93 0.21
CA LYS A 115 -1.45 -17.73 0.25
C LYS A 115 -0.21 -16.95 -0.19
N HIS A 116 -0.27 -16.19 -1.29
CA HIS A 116 0.89 -15.43 -1.78
C HIS A 116 1.35 -14.35 -0.79
N PHE A 117 0.39 -13.69 -0.12
CA PHE A 117 0.70 -12.77 0.95
C PHE A 117 1.32 -13.46 2.17
N VAL A 118 0.77 -14.62 2.56
CA VAL A 118 1.32 -15.39 3.69
C VAL A 118 2.73 -15.90 3.38
N ASP A 119 2.99 -16.41 2.18
CA ASP A 119 4.31 -16.85 1.75
C ASP A 119 5.33 -15.69 1.79
N TYR A 120 4.90 -14.48 1.41
CA TYR A 120 5.72 -13.26 1.51
C TYR A 120 6.10 -12.93 2.97
N LEU A 121 5.14 -13.04 3.89
CA LEU A 121 5.39 -12.84 5.33
C LEU A 121 6.26 -13.95 5.91
N ASP A 122 6.02 -15.20 5.53
CA ASP A 122 6.74 -16.37 6.04
C ASP A 122 8.24 -16.26 5.70
N ARG A 123 8.59 -15.71 4.53
CA ARG A 123 9.99 -15.41 4.14
C ARG A 123 10.55 -14.09 4.67
N ALA A 124 9.79 -13.39 5.51
CA ALA A 124 10.15 -12.09 6.08
C ALA A 124 10.48 -11.01 5.03
N GLY A 125 9.73 -10.95 3.93
CA GLY A 125 9.93 -9.92 2.91
C GLY A 125 9.78 -8.49 3.45
N PRO A 126 10.53 -7.48 2.94
CA PRO A 126 10.40 -6.09 3.37
C PRO A 126 9.02 -5.48 3.10
N ILE A 127 8.54 -4.59 3.97
CA ILE A 127 7.20 -4.01 3.87
C ILE A 127 7.21 -2.50 4.05
N VAL A 128 6.49 -1.80 3.16
CA VAL A 128 6.02 -0.44 3.41
C VAL A 128 4.50 -0.49 3.62
N GLY A 129 4.04 -0.16 4.83
CA GLY A 129 2.62 -0.12 5.16
C GLY A 129 2.09 1.32 5.25
N LEU A 130 1.04 1.63 4.49
CA LEU A 130 0.41 2.95 4.51
C LEU A 130 -1.00 2.89 5.11
N ARG A 131 -1.35 3.93 5.87
CA ARG A 131 -2.69 4.19 6.37
C ARG A 131 -3.37 2.94 6.95
N THR A 132 -4.42 2.48 6.31
CA THR A 132 -5.34 1.47 6.82
C THR A 132 -4.73 0.08 6.78
N ALA A 133 -3.51 -0.10 6.24
CA ALA A 133 -2.81 -1.38 6.27
C ALA A 133 -2.60 -1.91 7.70
N THR A 134 -2.52 -1.01 8.70
CA THR A 134 -2.57 -1.35 10.14
C THR A 134 -3.81 -2.19 10.51
N HIS A 135 -4.87 -2.13 9.73
CA HIS A 135 -6.06 -2.97 9.84
C HIS A 135 -6.45 -3.49 8.46
N GLY A 136 -5.44 -3.95 7.72
CA GLY A 136 -5.57 -4.41 6.35
C GLY A 136 -6.52 -5.58 6.18
N PHE A 137 -6.72 -6.42 7.21
CA PHE A 137 -7.60 -7.59 7.17
C PHE A 137 -8.64 -7.57 8.28
N ASN A 138 -9.85 -7.98 7.95
CA ASN A 138 -10.94 -8.14 8.92
C ASN A 138 -12.02 -9.07 8.35
N LYS A 139 -12.85 -9.65 9.23
CA LYS A 139 -13.93 -10.57 8.88
C LYS A 139 -13.48 -11.83 8.10
N ILE A 140 -12.20 -12.21 8.18
CA ILE A 140 -11.76 -13.55 7.76
C ILE A 140 -12.47 -14.57 8.65
N PRO A 141 -13.17 -15.59 8.10
CA PRO A 141 -13.90 -16.59 8.88
C PRO A 141 -13.05 -17.28 9.94
N LYS A 142 -13.64 -17.65 11.08
CA LYS A 142 -12.90 -18.23 12.23
C LYS A 142 -12.29 -19.61 11.91
N ASP A 143 -12.93 -20.36 11.03
CA ASP A 143 -12.51 -21.66 10.51
C ASP A 143 -11.50 -21.56 9.37
N SER A 144 -11.23 -20.35 8.86
CA SER A 144 -10.18 -20.12 7.88
C SER A 144 -8.78 -20.31 8.51
N PRO A 145 -7.82 -20.91 7.79
CA PRO A 145 -6.43 -20.96 8.24
C PRO A 145 -5.79 -19.56 8.38
N TYR A 146 -6.43 -18.53 7.82
CA TYR A 146 -5.95 -17.15 7.83
C TYR A 146 -6.66 -16.27 8.88
N ALA A 147 -7.53 -16.84 9.73
CA ALA A 147 -8.29 -16.11 10.74
C ALA A 147 -7.40 -15.24 11.66
N LYS A 148 -6.17 -15.68 11.90
CA LYS A 148 -5.18 -14.99 12.75
C LYS A 148 -4.78 -13.60 12.24
N TYR A 149 -4.91 -13.32 10.94
CA TYR A 149 -4.53 -12.04 10.36
C TYR A 149 -5.56 -10.93 10.59
N ASN A 150 -6.77 -11.27 11.03
CA ASN A 150 -7.81 -10.31 11.37
C ASN A 150 -7.33 -9.25 12.36
N ASN A 151 -7.68 -8.00 12.09
CA ASN A 151 -7.49 -6.89 13.02
C ASN A 151 -8.12 -7.20 14.39
N GLY A 152 -7.31 -7.20 15.46
CA GLY A 152 -7.78 -7.50 16.81
C GLY A 152 -7.96 -8.99 17.09
N PHE A 153 -7.27 -9.87 16.35
CA PHE A 153 -7.26 -11.30 16.62
C PHE A 153 -6.88 -11.62 18.08
N GLY A 154 -7.66 -12.50 18.73
CA GLY A 154 -7.51 -12.80 20.16
C GLY A 154 -6.49 -13.90 20.50
N GLY A 155 -6.00 -14.65 19.52
CA GLY A 155 -5.04 -15.74 19.75
C GLY A 155 -3.65 -15.23 20.13
N ALA A 156 -2.97 -15.93 21.03
CA ALA A 156 -1.65 -15.54 21.53
C ALA A 156 -0.54 -15.67 20.48
N ASP A 157 -0.70 -16.60 19.52
CA ASP A 157 0.24 -16.88 18.43
C ASP A 157 0.39 -15.72 17.44
N TYR A 158 -0.64 -14.88 17.32
CA TYR A 158 -0.62 -13.73 16.41
C TYR A 158 -1.47 -12.56 16.93
N LYS A 159 -1.28 -12.26 18.22
CA LYS A 159 -2.11 -11.32 18.97
C LYS A 159 -2.36 -10.01 18.22
N ASP A 160 -3.62 -9.56 18.20
CA ASP A 160 -4.08 -8.34 17.54
C ASP A 160 -3.94 -8.29 16.00
N GLY A 161 -3.47 -9.35 15.36
CA GLY A 161 -3.48 -9.53 13.90
C GLY A 161 -2.29 -8.97 13.14
N PHE A 162 -2.40 -9.00 11.81
CA PHE A 162 -1.33 -8.59 10.87
C PHE A 162 -0.74 -7.23 11.18
N GLY A 163 -1.57 -6.19 11.26
CA GLY A 163 -1.07 -4.84 11.45
C GLY A 163 -0.26 -4.70 12.73
N ARG A 164 -0.75 -5.26 13.85
CA ARG A 164 -0.02 -5.19 15.12
C ARG A 164 1.31 -5.94 15.06
N GLN A 165 1.28 -7.17 14.55
CA GLN A 165 2.44 -8.06 14.57
C GLN A 165 3.51 -7.68 13.54
N VAL A 166 3.13 -7.09 12.40
CA VAL A 166 4.03 -6.78 11.29
C VAL A 166 4.27 -5.28 11.14
N LEU A 167 3.21 -4.46 11.09
CA LEU A 167 3.35 -3.01 10.94
C LEU A 167 3.61 -2.30 12.28
N GLY A 168 3.34 -2.97 13.39
CA GLY A 168 3.47 -2.46 14.74
C GLY A 168 2.18 -1.88 15.30
N GLU A 169 1.11 -1.76 14.52
CA GLU A 169 -0.15 -1.18 15.02
C GLU A 169 -1.40 -1.79 14.39
N LYS A 170 -2.49 -1.85 15.17
CA LYS A 170 -3.84 -2.23 14.74
C LYS A 170 -4.76 -1.02 14.66
N TRP A 171 -6.01 -1.21 14.21
CA TRP A 171 -7.02 -0.16 14.36
C TRP A 171 -7.23 0.19 15.84
N ALA A 172 -6.96 1.44 16.21
CA ALA A 172 -7.12 1.97 17.56
C ALA A 172 -7.96 3.26 17.61
N GLY A 173 -8.74 3.53 16.57
CA GLY A 173 -9.59 4.71 16.47
C GLY A 173 -8.89 5.93 15.89
N HIS A 174 -9.69 6.94 15.53
CA HIS A 174 -9.20 8.22 15.03
C HIS A 174 -8.54 9.04 16.14
N TYR A 175 -7.59 9.90 15.74
CA TYR A 175 -6.93 10.88 16.58
C TYR A 175 -7.02 12.25 15.91
N GLY A 176 -7.75 13.18 16.54
CA GLY A 176 -8.21 14.40 15.89
C GLY A 176 -9.65 14.28 15.39
N GLY A 177 -10.17 15.36 14.79
CA GLY A 177 -11.47 15.36 14.12
C GLY A 177 -11.41 14.64 12.77
N ASN A 178 -12.16 13.56 12.58
CA ASN A 178 -12.16 12.88 11.29
C ASN A 178 -12.79 13.78 10.21
N HIS A 179 -12.12 13.91 9.07
CA HIS A 179 -12.50 14.77 7.92
C HIS A 179 -12.61 16.28 8.20
N SER A 180 -12.22 16.75 9.39
CA SER A 180 -12.22 18.17 9.77
C SER A 180 -10.89 18.64 10.36
N SER A 181 -9.93 17.73 10.52
CA SER A 181 -8.57 17.97 11.01
C SER A 181 -7.56 17.33 10.07
N SER A 182 -6.52 18.09 9.72
CA SER A 182 -5.32 17.60 9.03
C SER A 182 -4.19 17.36 10.02
N THR A 183 -3.04 16.88 9.53
CA THR A 183 -1.92 16.47 10.40
C THR A 183 -0.59 17.02 9.91
N ARG A 184 0.15 17.69 10.79
CA ARG A 184 1.59 17.95 10.58
C ARG A 184 2.41 16.75 11.03
N LEU A 185 3.43 16.37 10.26
CA LEU A 185 4.40 15.36 10.70
C LEU A 185 5.75 16.02 10.99
N ASP A 186 6.16 15.98 12.25
CA ASP A 186 7.39 16.57 12.75
C ASP A 186 8.47 15.50 12.89
N ILE A 187 9.64 15.73 12.30
CA ILE A 187 10.79 14.82 12.42
C ILE A 187 11.21 14.70 13.89
N VAL A 188 11.40 13.48 14.36
CA VAL A 188 12.01 13.21 15.66
C VAL A 188 13.48 13.67 15.61
N PRO A 189 13.91 14.65 16.43
CA PRO A 189 15.24 15.25 16.33
C PRO A 189 16.38 14.22 16.39
N GLU A 190 16.25 13.21 17.25
CA GLU A 190 17.23 12.14 17.44
C GLU A 190 17.39 11.26 16.21
N GLN A 191 16.41 11.25 15.30
CA GLN A 191 16.42 10.45 14.07
C GLN A 191 16.80 11.25 12.84
N ASN A 192 17.18 12.53 12.94
CA ASN A 192 17.44 13.40 11.79
C ASN A 192 18.49 12.87 10.78
N LYS A 193 19.40 11.97 11.23
CA LYS A 193 20.41 11.30 10.39
C LYS A 193 19.92 10.00 9.73
N HIS A 194 18.71 9.53 10.07
CA HIS A 194 18.15 8.30 9.51
C HIS A 194 18.01 8.45 7.98
N PRO A 195 18.44 7.47 7.16
CA PRO A 195 18.45 7.61 5.70
C PRO A 195 17.10 8.02 5.10
N ILE A 196 15.99 7.48 5.64
CA ILE A 196 14.63 7.84 5.21
C ILE A 196 14.36 9.35 5.28
N LEU A 197 14.95 10.06 6.23
CA LEU A 197 14.68 11.48 6.47
C LEU A 197 15.55 12.44 5.65
N ARG A 198 16.47 11.93 4.82
CA ARG A 198 17.33 12.78 3.98
C ARG A 198 16.49 13.61 3.00
N GLY A 199 16.60 14.93 3.12
CA GLY A 199 15.88 15.89 2.28
C GLY A 199 14.40 16.07 2.63
N VAL A 200 13.88 15.33 3.61
CA VAL A 200 12.47 15.43 4.05
C VAL A 200 12.29 16.70 4.89
N LYS A 201 11.29 17.51 4.53
CA LYS A 201 10.96 18.78 5.19
C LYS A 201 9.46 19.05 5.07
N ASN A 202 8.88 19.81 6.00
CA ASN A 202 7.51 20.36 5.89
C ASN A 202 6.46 19.31 5.52
N MET A 203 6.47 18.16 6.23
CA MET A 203 5.51 17.10 5.97
C MET A 203 4.13 17.48 6.51
N TRP A 204 3.13 17.29 5.65
CA TRP A 204 1.74 17.51 6.01
C TRP A 204 0.89 16.46 5.31
N ALA A 205 -0.05 15.89 6.05
CA ALA A 205 -1.08 15.01 5.54
C ALA A 205 -2.43 15.73 5.69
N GLN A 206 -3.19 15.77 4.60
CA GLN A 206 -4.50 16.40 4.60
C GLN A 206 -5.50 15.60 5.45
N CYS A 207 -5.29 14.30 5.57
CA CYS A 207 -6.17 13.45 6.37
C CYS A 207 -5.83 13.46 7.87
N GLY A 208 -6.85 13.20 8.69
CA GLY A 208 -6.73 13.17 10.15
C GLY A 208 -5.93 11.97 10.68
N GLY A 209 -5.50 12.02 11.93
CA GLY A 209 -4.66 10.97 12.52
C GLY A 209 -5.42 9.73 13.00
N TYR A 210 -4.65 8.72 13.40
CA TYR A 210 -5.10 7.57 14.19
C TYR A 210 -4.43 7.58 15.56
N ASN A 211 -5.06 6.97 16.57
CA ASN A 211 -4.33 6.66 17.79
C ASN A 211 -3.23 5.67 17.43
N THR A 212 -2.00 5.95 17.86
CA THR A 212 -0.86 5.07 17.60
C THR A 212 -0.03 4.89 18.86
N ASN A 213 0.32 3.64 19.12
CA ASN A 213 1.29 3.20 20.10
C ASN A 213 1.98 1.94 19.56
N PRO A 214 2.92 2.09 18.61
CA PRO A 214 3.48 0.95 17.90
C PRO A 214 4.10 -0.11 18.84
N LEU A 215 4.04 -1.37 18.42
CA LEU A 215 4.59 -2.50 19.16
C LEU A 215 6.11 -2.43 19.19
N LYS A 216 6.69 -2.34 20.39
CA LYS A 216 8.14 -2.35 20.62
C LYS A 216 8.78 -3.68 20.20
N PRO A 217 10.02 -3.68 19.68
CA PRO A 217 10.84 -2.51 19.37
C PRO A 217 10.43 -1.84 18.04
N TYR A 218 10.52 -0.50 18.00
CA TYR A 218 10.34 0.33 16.81
C TYR A 218 11.15 1.62 16.95
N THR A 219 11.38 2.31 15.84
CA THR A 219 12.04 3.62 15.79
C THR A 219 11.10 4.63 15.15
N THR A 220 10.60 5.60 15.93
CA THR A 220 9.77 6.69 15.40
C THR A 220 10.61 7.66 14.60
N LEU A 221 10.24 7.90 13.35
CA LEU A 221 10.90 8.87 12.48
C LEU A 221 10.20 10.23 12.49
N ALA A 222 8.87 10.23 12.58
CA ALA A 222 8.08 11.44 12.67
C ALA A 222 6.90 11.29 13.63
N MET A 223 6.68 12.32 14.44
CA MET A 223 5.50 12.48 15.28
C MET A 223 4.41 13.20 14.49
N ALA A 224 3.17 12.76 14.64
CA ALA A 224 2.00 13.33 14.01
C ALA A 224 1.23 14.21 15.00
N GLN A 225 1.17 15.51 14.70
CA GLN A 225 0.40 16.50 15.45
C GLN A 225 -0.89 16.83 14.68
N PRO A 226 -2.07 16.51 15.23
CA PRO A 226 -3.34 16.97 14.66
C PRO A 226 -3.43 18.50 14.68
N LEU A 227 -4.04 19.07 13.64
CA LEU A 227 -4.26 20.50 13.49
C LEU A 227 -5.76 20.83 13.60
N LYS A 228 -6.11 22.05 14.03
CA LYS A 228 -7.49 22.55 14.14
C LYS A 228 -8.16 22.85 12.79
N GLY A 229 -7.48 22.60 11.67
CA GLY A 229 -7.97 22.88 10.33
C GLY A 229 -7.37 21.97 9.26
N MET A 230 -7.72 22.25 8.00
CA MET A 230 -7.39 21.44 6.82
C MET A 230 -6.30 22.06 5.94
N SER A 231 -5.50 22.97 6.50
CA SER A 231 -4.37 23.61 5.83
C SER A 231 -3.06 23.34 6.57
N PRO A 232 -1.90 23.28 5.89
CA PRO A 232 -0.59 23.06 6.51
C PRO A 232 -0.19 24.03 7.63
N ASP A 233 -0.72 25.25 7.60
CA ASP A 233 -0.49 26.34 8.55
C ASP A 233 -1.59 26.45 9.63
N SER A 234 -2.56 25.53 9.64
CA SER A 234 -3.58 25.48 10.69
C SER A 234 -2.93 25.30 12.06
N PRO A 235 -3.44 25.96 13.13
CA PRO A 235 -2.88 25.81 14.47
C PRO A 235 -2.96 24.38 14.99
N ASP A 236 -2.06 24.03 15.90
CA ASP A 236 -2.07 22.74 16.58
C ASP A 236 -3.38 22.53 17.36
N ASP A 237 -3.87 21.31 17.34
CA ASP A 237 -4.87 20.87 18.31
C ASP A 237 -4.19 20.61 19.66
N GLU A 238 -4.09 21.65 20.46
CA GLU A 238 -3.49 21.63 21.81
C GLU A 238 -4.14 20.60 22.77
N THR A 239 -5.35 20.11 22.47
CA THR A 239 -6.00 19.07 23.28
C THR A 239 -5.42 17.67 23.04
N ARG A 240 -4.53 17.54 22.04
CA ARG A 240 -3.97 16.28 21.55
C ARG A 240 -2.46 16.39 21.43
N LYS A 241 -1.75 15.52 22.14
CA LYS A 241 -0.28 15.41 22.04
C LYS A 241 0.12 14.71 20.74
N PRO A 242 1.29 15.02 20.15
CA PRO A 242 1.77 14.26 19.01
C PRO A 242 1.91 12.76 19.32
N VAL A 243 1.58 11.90 18.35
CA VAL A 243 1.75 10.43 18.42
C VAL A 243 2.59 9.93 17.26
N PRO A 244 3.22 8.74 17.29
CA PRO A 244 4.01 8.25 16.15
C PRO A 244 3.21 8.21 14.84
N GLY A 245 3.66 8.95 13.82
CA GLY A 245 3.01 9.04 12.50
C GLY A 245 3.76 8.29 11.40
N ALA A 246 5.08 8.11 11.58
CA ALA A 246 5.91 7.27 10.74
C ALA A 246 7.02 6.60 11.58
N TRP A 247 7.25 5.31 11.36
CA TRP A 247 8.25 4.55 12.11
C TRP A 247 8.83 3.39 11.29
N THR A 248 9.97 2.88 11.74
CA THR A 248 10.53 1.61 11.25
C THR A 248 10.50 0.55 12.35
N ARG A 249 10.44 -0.71 11.94
CA ARG A 249 10.62 -1.87 12.83
C ARG A 249 11.06 -3.10 12.02
N HIS A 250 11.20 -4.21 12.72
CA HIS A 250 11.38 -5.51 12.10
C HIS A 250 10.30 -6.49 12.57
N TYR A 251 9.98 -7.47 11.73
CA TYR A 251 9.19 -8.63 12.09
C TYR A 251 9.98 -9.91 11.77
N ILE A 252 9.59 -11.02 12.40
CA ILE A 252 10.28 -12.31 12.26
C ILE A 252 9.50 -13.18 11.27
N GLY A 253 10.21 -13.80 10.33
CA GLY A 253 9.66 -14.80 9.42
C GLY A 253 9.34 -16.12 10.11
N LYS A 254 8.79 -17.06 9.36
CA LYS A 254 8.38 -18.37 9.88
C LYS A 254 9.54 -19.23 10.38
N ASP A 255 10.74 -19.00 9.86
CA ASP A 255 11.97 -19.67 10.32
C ASP A 255 12.41 -19.25 11.74
N GLY A 256 11.76 -18.24 12.33
CA GLY A 256 12.08 -17.71 13.64
C GLY A 256 13.38 -16.89 13.70
N LYS A 257 14.05 -16.66 12.56
CA LYS A 257 15.40 -16.09 12.49
C LYS A 257 15.48 -14.90 11.55
N THR A 258 14.89 -15.00 10.36
CA THR A 258 14.97 -13.97 9.34
C THR A 258 14.13 -12.77 9.75
N LYS A 259 14.72 -11.58 9.64
CA LYS A 259 14.09 -10.31 10.00
C LYS A 259 13.70 -9.54 8.75
N GLY A 260 12.41 -9.24 8.62
CA GLY A 260 11.89 -8.38 7.57
C GLY A 260 11.89 -6.92 8.01
N ARG A 261 12.40 -6.02 7.16
CA ARG A 261 12.36 -4.58 7.40
C ARG A 261 10.95 -4.05 7.18
N VAL A 262 10.49 -3.16 8.05
CA VAL A 262 9.18 -2.52 7.92
C VAL A 262 9.33 -1.03 8.09
N PHE A 263 8.78 -0.26 7.14
CA PHE A 263 8.48 1.15 7.29
C PHE A 263 6.96 1.34 7.28
N THR A 264 6.42 2.00 8.29
CA THR A 264 4.99 2.24 8.40
C THR A 264 4.73 3.74 8.49
N SER A 265 3.71 4.22 7.78
CA SER A 265 3.10 5.52 8.01
C SER A 265 1.60 5.35 8.17
N THR A 266 1.00 6.03 9.15
CA THR A 266 -0.46 6.06 9.33
C THR A 266 -1.14 7.09 8.44
N TYR A 267 -0.45 7.60 7.43
CA TYR A 267 -0.93 8.53 6.41
C TYR A 267 -0.66 7.95 5.01
N GLY A 268 -1.12 8.62 3.96
CA GLY A 268 -1.01 8.10 2.59
C GLY A 268 -2.26 8.29 1.75
N ALA A 269 -3.27 9.03 2.23
CA ALA A 269 -4.39 9.39 1.38
C ALA A 269 -3.90 10.10 0.12
N SER A 270 -4.63 9.99 -0.98
CA SER A 270 -4.19 10.53 -2.28
C SER A 270 -3.71 11.98 -2.23
N ASN A 271 -4.37 12.81 -1.41
CA ASN A 271 -4.01 14.22 -1.31
C ASN A 271 -2.81 14.46 -0.38
N ASP A 272 -2.49 13.54 0.52
CA ASP A 272 -1.32 13.66 1.42
C ASP A 272 -0.02 13.67 0.59
N ILE A 273 0.04 12.88 -0.47
CA ILE A 273 1.23 12.81 -1.32
C ILE A 273 1.40 14.02 -2.24
N GLU A 274 0.50 15.00 -2.19
CA GLU A 274 0.74 16.32 -2.80
C GLU A 274 1.78 17.12 -2.00
N SER A 275 1.93 16.86 -0.68
CA SER A 275 3.06 17.38 0.10
C SER A 275 4.37 16.76 -0.38
N ASP A 276 5.26 17.56 -0.96
CA ASP A 276 6.58 17.12 -1.42
C ASP A 276 7.40 16.45 -0.30
N GLY A 277 7.31 17.00 0.91
CA GLY A 277 7.95 16.45 2.10
C GLY A 277 7.47 15.04 2.41
N TYR A 278 6.14 14.87 2.47
CA TYR A 278 5.54 13.59 2.79
C TYR A 278 5.75 12.57 1.66
N ARG A 279 5.61 12.99 0.40
CA ARG A 279 5.93 12.15 -0.76
C ARG A 279 7.38 11.68 -0.74
N ARG A 280 8.34 12.56 -0.41
CA ARG A 280 9.75 12.19 -0.25
C ARG A 280 9.96 11.18 0.87
N LEU A 281 9.28 11.34 2.01
CA LEU A 281 9.33 10.35 3.09
C LEU A 281 8.95 8.95 2.58
N LEU A 282 7.85 8.84 1.82
CA LEU A 282 7.39 7.55 1.30
C LEU A 282 8.34 6.95 0.26
N ILE A 283 8.86 7.76 -0.67
CA ILE A 283 9.83 7.31 -1.68
C ILE A 283 11.12 6.83 -1.00
N ASN A 284 11.66 7.61 -0.06
CA ASN A 284 12.84 7.22 0.70
C ASN A 284 12.58 5.97 1.55
N GLY A 285 11.37 5.83 2.10
CA GLY A 285 10.93 4.64 2.85
C GLY A 285 10.95 3.37 2.00
N CYS A 286 10.48 3.45 0.75
CA CYS A 286 10.55 2.34 -0.20
C CYS A 286 12.01 1.97 -0.53
N ILE A 287 12.85 2.95 -0.83
CA ILE A 287 14.27 2.74 -1.15
C ILE A 287 15.01 2.11 0.04
N TRP A 288 14.75 2.57 1.26
CA TRP A 288 15.32 1.99 2.49
C TRP A 288 14.83 0.57 2.77
N ALA A 289 13.53 0.32 2.59
CA ALA A 289 12.95 -1.01 2.81
C ALA A 289 13.51 -2.03 1.81
N ALA A 290 13.77 -1.61 0.57
CA ALA A 290 14.44 -2.41 -0.46
C ALA A 290 15.96 -2.59 -0.23
N GLY A 291 16.53 -2.10 0.87
CA GLY A 291 17.95 -2.27 1.22
C GLY A 291 18.91 -1.35 0.47
N LEU A 292 18.41 -0.24 -0.07
CA LEU A 292 19.18 0.71 -0.89
C LEU A 292 19.42 2.04 -0.17
N GLU A 293 19.46 2.03 1.17
CA GLU A 293 19.58 3.25 2.00
C GLU A 293 20.82 4.10 1.73
N ASN A 294 21.91 3.49 1.26
CA ASN A 294 23.14 4.19 0.90
C ASN A 294 22.98 5.03 -0.36
N ALA A 295 22.00 4.72 -1.22
CA ALA A 295 21.69 5.48 -2.42
C ALA A 295 20.72 6.65 -2.16
N ILE A 296 20.15 6.78 -0.96
CA ILE A 296 19.23 7.87 -0.63
C ILE A 296 20.00 9.18 -0.51
N LYS A 297 19.75 10.10 -1.45
CA LYS A 297 20.27 11.47 -1.49
C LYS A 297 19.17 12.49 -1.19
N PRO A 298 19.51 13.66 -0.60
CA PRO A 298 18.52 14.67 -0.25
C PRO A 298 17.77 15.25 -1.47
N ASP A 299 18.35 15.15 -2.67
CA ASP A 299 17.86 15.69 -3.94
C ASP A 299 17.26 14.63 -4.87
N LEU A 300 17.01 13.40 -4.40
CA LEU A 300 16.33 12.37 -5.20
C LEU A 300 15.03 12.93 -5.81
N LYS A 301 14.75 12.59 -7.06
CA LYS A 301 13.55 13.04 -7.77
C LYS A 301 12.32 12.39 -7.14
N VAL A 302 11.38 13.23 -6.70
CA VAL A 302 10.11 12.81 -6.11
C VAL A 302 8.91 13.41 -6.83
N GLY A 303 9.12 14.20 -7.88
CA GLY A 303 8.02 14.78 -8.66
C GLY A 303 7.16 13.72 -9.32
N PHE A 304 5.87 14.00 -9.49
CA PHE A 304 4.95 13.10 -10.18
C PHE A 304 5.38 12.83 -11.62
N VAL A 305 4.99 11.66 -12.12
CA VAL A 305 5.20 11.24 -13.51
C VAL A 305 3.83 11.12 -14.17
N GLY A 306 3.55 12.07 -15.05
CA GLY A 306 2.22 12.29 -15.62
C GLY A 306 1.26 13.01 -14.68
N PRO A 307 0.01 13.24 -15.12
CA PRO A 307 -0.99 13.96 -14.33
C PRO A 307 -1.41 13.17 -13.07
N PHE A 308 -1.45 13.86 -11.93
CA PHE A 308 -1.95 13.34 -10.67
C PHE A 308 -2.95 14.32 -10.05
N ASN A 309 -4.14 13.82 -9.74
CA ASN A 309 -5.22 14.59 -9.11
C ASN A 309 -5.80 13.80 -7.94
N GLY A 310 -5.32 14.06 -6.73
CA GLY A 310 -5.87 13.40 -5.54
C GLY A 310 -7.36 13.74 -5.36
N THR A 311 -8.19 12.70 -5.20
CA THR A 311 -9.65 12.86 -5.04
C THR A 311 -10.16 12.53 -3.64
N TRP A 312 -9.26 12.29 -2.68
CA TRP A 312 -9.66 12.09 -1.30
C TRP A 312 -10.35 13.35 -0.74
N ALA A 313 -11.38 13.15 0.08
CA ALA A 313 -12.26 14.18 0.64
C ALA A 313 -12.78 15.16 -0.45
N ARG A 314 -12.53 16.47 -0.28
CA ARG A 314 -12.91 17.52 -1.25
C ARG A 314 -11.81 17.78 -2.28
N GLY A 315 -11.13 16.72 -2.73
CA GLY A 315 -10.02 16.80 -3.67
C GLY A 315 -10.40 17.38 -5.04
N LYS A 316 -9.56 17.13 -6.04
CA LYS A 316 -9.60 17.85 -7.33
C LYS A 316 -10.70 17.41 -8.31
N GLY A 317 -11.68 16.61 -7.87
CA GLY A 317 -12.81 16.20 -8.70
C GLY A 317 -13.39 14.84 -8.32
N ARG A 318 -14.28 14.33 -9.18
CA ARG A 318 -14.87 12.99 -9.05
C ARG A 318 -14.18 12.03 -9.99
N ARG A 319 -13.84 10.82 -9.51
CA ARG A 319 -13.25 9.76 -10.33
C ARG A 319 -14.23 9.29 -11.40
N LYS A 320 -13.72 9.01 -12.60
CA LYS A 320 -14.44 8.28 -13.64
C LYS A 320 -14.76 6.86 -13.15
N SER A 321 -15.95 6.35 -13.47
CA SER A 321 -16.36 4.98 -13.13
C SER A 321 -15.83 3.96 -14.14
N GLY A 322 -15.71 2.70 -13.74
CA GLY A 322 -15.36 1.60 -14.65
C GLY A 322 -13.90 1.61 -15.11
N ILE A 323 -13.01 2.29 -14.37
CA ILE A 323 -11.59 2.33 -14.67
C ILE A 323 -10.97 0.95 -14.47
N LYS A 324 -10.16 0.53 -15.44
CA LYS A 324 -9.32 -0.67 -15.38
C LYS A 324 -7.86 -0.29 -15.11
N PRO A 325 -7.04 -1.20 -14.56
CA PRO A 325 -5.61 -0.94 -14.37
C PRO A 325 -4.90 -0.46 -15.65
N SER A 326 -5.25 -1.02 -16.81
CA SER A 326 -4.69 -0.66 -18.13
C SER A 326 -4.90 0.81 -18.52
N ASP A 327 -5.94 1.47 -18.00
CA ASP A 327 -6.22 2.87 -18.31
C ASP A 327 -5.16 3.83 -17.75
N MET A 328 -4.30 3.33 -16.85
CA MET A 328 -3.18 4.05 -16.24
C MET A 328 -1.82 3.57 -16.76
N ALA A 329 -1.74 2.74 -17.81
CA ALA A 329 -0.47 2.13 -18.24
C ALA A 329 0.58 3.15 -18.76
N GLY A 330 0.14 4.22 -19.42
CA GLY A 330 1.05 5.19 -20.03
C GLY A 330 1.62 6.19 -19.02
N TRP A 331 2.88 6.60 -19.19
CA TRP A 331 3.54 7.58 -18.32
C TRP A 331 2.80 8.93 -18.23
N ASP A 332 2.16 9.34 -19.33
CA ASP A 332 1.45 10.62 -19.45
C ASP A 332 -0.06 10.49 -19.24
N THR A 333 -0.57 9.27 -19.00
CA THR A 333 -1.99 9.06 -18.69
C THR A 333 -2.27 9.52 -17.26
N PRO A 334 -3.44 10.11 -16.96
CA PRO A 334 -3.76 10.50 -15.60
C PRO A 334 -3.81 9.27 -14.67
N ILE A 335 -3.27 9.40 -13.46
CA ILE A 335 -3.55 8.45 -12.38
C ILE A 335 -5.03 8.61 -12.01
N VAL A 336 -5.83 7.59 -12.34
CA VAL A 336 -7.30 7.57 -12.25
C VAL A 336 -7.94 8.80 -12.92
N PRO A 337 -8.44 8.67 -14.16
CA PRO A 337 -9.11 9.77 -14.83
C PRO A 337 -10.26 10.37 -14.01
N LEU A 338 -10.37 11.70 -14.03
CA LEU A 338 -11.54 12.39 -13.49
C LEU A 338 -12.72 12.23 -14.46
N GLN A 339 -13.93 12.36 -13.93
CA GLN A 339 -15.12 12.53 -14.74
C GLN A 339 -15.07 13.91 -15.41
N GLU A 340 -15.40 13.93 -16.70
CA GLU A 340 -15.62 15.17 -17.48
C GLU A 340 -16.79 16.00 -16.94
#